data_AF-M6ZQL9-F1
#
_entry.id   AF-M6ZQL9-F1
#
_cell.length_a   1.000
_cell.length_b   1.000
_cell.length_c   1.000
_cell.angle_alpha   90.00
_cell.angle_beta   90.00
_cell.angle_gamma   90.00
#
_symmetry.space_group_name_H-M   'P 1'
#
loop_
_entity.id
_entity.type
_entity.pdbx_description
1 polymer ?
#
loop_
_entity_poly.entity_id
_entity_poly.type
_entity_poly.pdbx_seq_one_letter_code
_entity_poly.pdbx_strand_id
1 'polypeptide(L)'
;MTEFFKKENIPVNIKYIDPSYIIRSIPANAEDSVFCGFLAQNAVHAGMAGKTDMVVGMWNNVFTHLPISVAIQERKVLQPDRSTLWRSLLASTGQPAHMLAK
;
A
#
# COMPACT_ATOMS: atom_id res chain seq x y z
N MET A 1 -12.42 22.26 -1.45
CA MET A 1 -13.16 22.15 -0.17
C MET A 1 -13.44 23.53 0.44
N THR A 2 -12.41 24.36 0.69
CA THR A 2 -12.60 25.74 1.19
C THR A 2 -13.46 26.59 0.24
N GLU A 3 -13.26 26.47 -1.08
CA GLU A 3 -14.09 27.15 -2.08
C GLU A 3 -15.56 26.73 -2.04
N PHE A 4 -15.82 25.43 -1.82
CA PHE A 4 -17.17 24.89 -1.70
C PHE A 4 -17.90 25.52 -0.50
N PHE A 5 -17.31 25.48 0.70
CA PHE A 5 -17.93 26.05 1.90
C PHE A 5 -18.04 27.58 1.86
N LYS A 6 -17.10 28.27 1.19
CA LYS A 6 -17.22 29.71 0.91
C LYS A 6 -18.43 30.02 0.03
N LYS A 7 -18.69 29.22 -1.00
CA LYS A 7 -19.85 29.37 -1.89
C LYS A 7 -21.17 29.14 -1.16
N GLU A 8 -21.23 28.12 -0.29
CA GLU A 8 -22.41 27.78 0.50
C GLU A 8 -22.58 28.67 1.75
N ASN A 9 -21.69 29.65 1.97
CA ASN A 9 -21.67 30.55 3.12
C ASN A 9 -21.67 29.82 4.49
N ILE A 10 -20.97 28.68 4.55
CA ILE A 10 -20.85 27.86 5.76
C ILE A 10 -19.51 28.18 6.45
N PRO A 11 -19.51 28.72 7.68
CA PRO A 11 -18.28 28.97 8.42
C PRO A 11 -17.61 27.66 8.82
N VAL A 12 -16.36 27.45 8.41
CA VAL A 12 -15.61 26.21 8.69
C VAL A 12 -14.18 26.53 9.13
N ASN A 13 -13.63 25.68 10.00
CA ASN A 13 -12.20 25.65 10.33
C ASN A 13 -11.60 24.38 9.72
N ILE A 14 -10.69 24.53 8.76
CA ILE A 14 -10.07 23.40 8.06
C ILE A 14 -8.60 23.34 8.46
N LYS A 15 -8.17 22.18 8.97
CA LYS A 15 -6.77 21.87 9.25
C LYS A 15 -6.28 20.81 8.27
N TYR A 16 -5.23 21.15 7.53
CA TYR A 16 -4.53 20.20 6.68
C TYR A 16 -3.36 19.59 7.45
N ILE A 17 -3.26 18.27 7.46
CA ILE A 17 -2.19 17.52 8.11
C ILE A 17 -1.55 16.63 7.04
N ASP A 18 -0.26 16.81 6.81
CA ASP A 18 0.53 15.99 5.90
C ASP A 18 1.56 15.16 6.69
N PRO A 19 1.26 13.89 7.00
CA PRO A 19 2.16 13.03 7.74
C PRO A 19 3.18 12.30 6.84
N SER A 20 3.36 12.67 5.57
CA SER A 20 4.15 11.88 4.61
C SER A 20 5.57 11.57 5.10
N TYR A 21 6.30 12.59 5.57
CA TYR A 21 7.65 12.40 6.10
C TYR A 21 7.65 11.69 7.46
N ILE A 22 6.62 11.88 8.27
CA ILE A 22 6.49 11.19 9.56
C ILE A 22 6.38 9.69 9.32
N ILE A 23 5.52 9.27 8.37
CA ILE A 23 5.30 7.85 8.07
C ILE A 23 6.56 7.20 7.45
N ARG A 24 7.28 7.92 6.59
CA ARG A 24 8.40 7.35 5.81
C ARG A 24 9.76 7.40 6.49
N SER A 25 9.92 8.21 7.53
CA SER A 25 11.22 8.46 8.18
C SER A 25 11.34 7.82 9.57
N ILE A 26 10.29 7.17 10.06
CA ILE A 26 10.37 6.43 11.32
C ILE A 26 11.14 5.10 11.14
N PRO A 27 11.83 4.61 12.18
CA PRO A 27 12.42 3.28 12.15
C PRO A 27 11.38 2.19 11.89
N ALA A 28 11.82 1.11 11.24
CA ALA A 28 11.01 -0.09 11.08
C ALA A 28 10.58 -0.63 12.45
N ASN A 29 9.34 -1.11 12.54
CA ASN A 29 8.89 -1.83 13.73
C ASN A 29 9.54 -3.23 13.78
N ALA A 30 9.29 -3.99 14.85
CA ALA A 30 9.89 -5.31 15.03
C ALA A 30 9.51 -6.31 13.92
N GLU A 31 8.26 -6.29 13.47
CA GLU A 31 7.75 -7.17 12.42
C GLU A 31 8.41 -6.84 11.07
N ASP A 32 8.44 -5.57 10.69
CA ASP A 32 9.09 -5.08 9.48
C ASP A 32 10.59 -5.38 9.48
N SER A 33 11.25 -5.26 10.64
CA SER A 33 12.67 -5.56 10.79
C SER A 33 12.96 -7.04 10.54
N VAL A 34 12.16 -7.94 11.11
CA VAL A 34 12.27 -9.38 10.89
C VAL A 34 11.97 -9.73 9.44
N PHE A 35 10.90 -9.16 8.87
CA PHE A 35 10.51 -9.39 7.48
C PHE A 35 11.59 -8.93 6.49
N CYS A 36 12.15 -7.73 6.68
CA CYS A 36 13.28 -7.23 5.89
C CYS A 36 14.51 -8.14 6.00
N GLY A 37 14.78 -8.67 7.21
CA GLY A 37 15.85 -9.65 7.44
C GLY A 37 15.66 -10.91 6.59
N PHE A 38 14.46 -11.48 6.56
CA PHE A 38 14.17 -12.66 5.73
C PHE A 38 14.25 -12.35 4.23
N LEU A 39 13.74 -11.20 3.77
CA LEU A 39 13.87 -10.79 2.38
C LEU A 39 15.35 -10.70 1.96
N ALA A 40 16.19 -10.05 2.78
CA ALA A 40 17.61 -9.88 2.52
C ALA A 40 18.35 -11.23 2.48
N GLN A 41 18.11 -12.13 3.44
CA GLN A 41 18.72 -13.45 3.47
C GLN A 41 18.37 -14.28 2.22
N ASN A 42 17.09 -14.31 1.83
CA ASN A 42 16.65 -15.01 0.63
C ASN A 42 17.26 -14.39 -0.63
N ALA A 43 17.38 -13.06 -0.71
CA ALA A 43 18.02 -12.40 -1.83
C ALA A 43 19.52 -12.75 -1.94
N VAL A 44 20.23 -12.81 -0.81
CA VAL A 44 21.63 -13.26 -0.78
C VAL A 44 21.74 -14.71 -1.24
N HIS A 45 20.93 -15.62 -0.72
CA HIS A 45 20.94 -17.02 -1.16
C HIS A 45 20.62 -17.17 -2.65
N ALA A 46 19.68 -16.39 -3.18
CA ALA A 46 19.36 -16.38 -4.62
C ALA A 46 20.57 -15.94 -5.45
N GLY A 47 21.22 -14.84 -5.07
CA GLY A 47 22.42 -14.32 -5.74
C GLY A 47 23.59 -15.31 -5.67
N MET A 48 23.85 -15.91 -4.51
CA MET A 48 24.90 -16.93 -4.35
C MET A 48 24.63 -18.20 -5.17
N ALA A 49 23.36 -18.52 -5.43
CA ALA A 49 22.96 -19.60 -6.33
C ALA A 49 22.97 -19.20 -7.82
N GLY A 50 23.49 -18.02 -8.17
CA GLY A 50 23.61 -17.53 -9.55
C GLY A 50 22.32 -16.99 -10.16
N LYS A 51 21.29 -16.70 -9.37
CA LYS A 51 20.04 -16.11 -9.87
C LYS A 51 20.20 -14.59 -10.04
N THR A 52 19.76 -14.07 -11.18
CA THR A 52 19.74 -12.64 -11.52
C THR A 52 18.36 -12.23 -12.06
N ASP A 53 18.14 -10.93 -12.29
CA ASP A 53 16.94 -10.35 -12.90
C ASP A 53 15.61 -10.75 -12.22
N MET A 54 15.67 -10.89 -10.89
CA MET A 54 14.54 -11.25 -10.05
C MET A 54 14.46 -10.36 -8.81
N VAL A 55 13.27 -10.31 -8.21
CA VAL A 55 13.01 -9.75 -6.88
C VAL A 55 12.58 -10.87 -5.95
N VAL A 56 12.92 -10.76 -4.67
CA VAL A 56 12.33 -11.61 -3.63
C VAL A 56 11.08 -10.92 -3.10
N GLY A 57 9.96 -11.63 -3.15
CA GLY A 57 8.69 -11.17 -2.58
C GLY A 57 8.06 -12.27 -1.72
N MET A 58 6.93 -11.94 -1.09
CA MET A 58 6.13 -12.91 -0.34
C MET A 58 4.78 -13.10 -1.04
N TRP A 59 4.44 -14.34 -1.35
CA TRP A 59 3.16 -14.72 -1.93
C TRP A 59 2.59 -15.90 -1.14
N ASN A 60 1.35 -15.76 -0.64
CA ASN A 60 0.70 -16.77 0.21
C ASN A 60 1.62 -17.30 1.33
N ASN A 61 2.26 -16.38 2.06
CA ASN A 61 3.19 -16.67 3.16
C ASN A 61 4.45 -17.46 2.76
N VAL A 62 4.81 -17.47 1.48
CA VAL A 62 6.03 -18.11 0.96
C VAL A 62 6.91 -17.07 0.28
N PHE A 63 8.21 -17.08 0.63
CA PHE A 63 9.21 -16.27 -0.07
C PHE A 63 9.45 -16.83 -1.47
N THR A 64 9.27 -15.98 -2.48
CA THR A 64 9.25 -16.37 -3.89
C THR A 64 10.22 -15.49 -4.68
N HIS A 65 10.95 -16.11 -5.62
CA HIS A 65 11.72 -15.40 -6.63
C HIS A 65 10.80 -15.04 -7.81
N LEU A 66 10.65 -13.75 -8.08
CA LEU A 66 9.79 -13.25 -9.15
C LEU A 66 10.66 -12.52 -10.18
N PRO A 67 10.64 -12.90 -11.47
CA PRO A 67 11.35 -12.15 -12.50
C PRO A 67 10.92 -10.68 -12.53
N ILE A 68 11.88 -9.76 -12.65
CA ILE A 68 11.60 -8.32 -12.69
C ILE A 68 10.62 -7.98 -13.82
N SER A 69 10.79 -8.61 -14.99
CA SER A 69 9.93 -8.44 -16.15
C SER A 69 8.46 -8.80 -15.91
N VAL A 70 8.17 -9.65 -14.92
CA VAL A 70 6.81 -9.99 -14.49
C VAL A 70 6.34 -9.03 -13.39
N ALA A 71 7.23 -8.72 -12.44
CA ALA A 71 6.92 -7.86 -11.29
C ALA A 71 6.46 -6.44 -11.70
N ILE A 72 6.92 -5.93 -12.84
CA ILE A 72 6.60 -4.57 -13.32
C ILE A 72 5.42 -4.52 -14.29
N GLN A 73 4.83 -5.65 -14.69
CA GLN A 73 3.74 -5.66 -15.69
C GLN A 73 2.48 -4.99 -15.17
N GLU A 74 2.14 -5.26 -13.92
CA GLU A 74 0.93 -4.77 -13.29
C GLU A 74 1.22 -4.37 -11.85
N ARG A 75 0.46 -3.38 -11.36
CA ARG A 75 0.50 -2.97 -9.95
C ARG A 75 -0.75 -3.47 -9.24
N LYS A 76 -0.62 -3.86 -7.98
CA LYS A 76 -1.76 -4.19 -7.13
C LYS A 76 -2.57 -2.93 -6.84
N VAL A 77 -3.81 -2.89 -7.30
CA VAL A 77 -4.78 -1.81 -7.02
C VAL A 77 -5.97 -2.39 -6.26
N LEU A 78 -6.51 -1.62 -5.33
CA LEU A 78 -7.76 -1.97 -4.65
C LEU A 78 -8.90 -1.94 -5.67
N GLN A 79 -9.63 -3.05 -5.81
CA GLN A 79 -10.79 -3.15 -6.72
C GLN A 79 -12.08 -2.84 -5.95
N PRO A 80 -12.72 -1.67 -6.14
CA PRO A 80 -13.87 -1.24 -5.33
C PRO A 80 -15.10 -2.17 -5.47
N ASP A 81 -15.28 -2.76 -6.64
CA ASP A 81 -16.39 -3.67 -6.97
C ASP A 81 -16.26 -5.04 -6.25
N ARG A 82 -15.03 -5.53 -6.09
CA ARG A 82 -14.76 -6.90 -5.64
C ARG A 82 -14.15 -7.00 -4.25
N SER A 83 -13.50 -5.95 -3.76
CA SER A 83 -12.71 -5.99 -2.52
C SER A 83 -13.56 -5.95 -1.26
N THR A 84 -13.42 -6.97 -0.41
CA THR A 84 -13.98 -6.95 0.95
C THR A 84 -13.44 -5.77 1.76
N LEU A 85 -12.17 -5.39 1.56
CA LEU A 85 -11.58 -4.24 2.24
C LEU A 85 -12.30 -2.93 1.87
N TRP A 86 -12.70 -2.77 0.60
CA TRP A 86 -13.48 -1.60 0.18
C TRP A 86 -14.87 -1.60 0.80
N ARG A 87 -15.54 -2.75 0.85
CA ARG A 87 -16.85 -2.88 1.51
C ARG A 87 -16.78 -2.55 2.99
N SER A 88 -15.73 -2.99 3.70
CA SER A 88 -15.50 -2.64 5.10
C SER A 88 -15.31 -1.13 5.29
N LEU A 89 -14.63 -0.46 4.35
CA LEU A 89 -14.48 1.00 4.36
C LEU A 89 -15.83 1.72 4.17
N LEU A 90 -16.67 1.27 3.24
CA LEU A 90 -18.00 1.84 3.03
C LEU A 90 -18.88 1.67 4.28
N ALA A 91 -18.83 0.49 4.90
CA ALA A 91 -19.60 0.19 6.11
C ALA A 91 -19.15 1.04 7.31
N SER A 92 -17.84 1.28 7.47
CA SER A 92 -17.32 2.08 8.58
C SER A 92 -17.51 3.59 8.39
N THR A 93 -17.54 4.07 7.14
CA THR A 93 -17.68 5.50 6.83
C THR A 93 -19.12 5.93 6.55
N GLY A 94 -20.03 4.98 6.33
CA GLY A 94 -21.42 5.26 5.93
C GLY A 94 -21.56 5.83 4.51
N GLN A 95 -20.50 5.77 3.70
CA GLN A 95 -20.52 6.29 2.33
C GLN A 95 -21.40 5.43 1.42
N PRO A 96 -22.01 6.01 0.37
CA PRO A 96 -22.91 5.27 -0.52
C PRO A 96 -22.21 4.12 -1.25
N ALA A 97 -22.92 3.00 -1.43
CA ALA A 97 -22.39 1.80 -2.09
C ALA A 97 -21.95 2.01 -3.55
N HIS A 98 -22.46 3.06 -4.21
CA HIS A 98 -22.12 3.40 -5.60
C HIS A 98 -20.85 4.25 -5.74
N MET A 99 -20.15 4.57 -4.64
CA MET A 99 -18.83 5.19 -4.72
C MET A 99 -17.81 4.20 -5.29
N LEU A 100 -17.65 4.25 -6.61
CA LEU A 100 -16.58 3.58 -7.32
C LEU A 100 -15.36 4.50 -7.34
N ALA A 101 -14.21 4.02 -6.84
CA ALA A 101 -12.96 4.73 -7.06
C ALA A 101 -12.70 4.77 -8.59
N LYS A 102 -12.46 5.97 -9.12
CA LYS A 102 -12.03 6.17 -10.51
C LYS A 102 -10.61 5.66 -10.73
#